data_AF-A0A2D8EWM3-F1
#
_entry.id   AF-A0A2D8EWM3-F1
#
_cell.length_a   1.000
_cell.length_b   1.000
_cell.length_c   1.000
_cell.angle_alpha   90.00
_cell.angle_beta   90.00
_cell.angle_gamma   90.00
#
_symmetry.space_group_name_H-M   'P 1'
#
loop_
_entity.id
_entity.type
_entity.pdbx_description
1 polymer ?
#
loop_
_entity_poly.entity_id
_entity_poly.type
_entity_poly.pdbx_seq_one_letter_code
_entity_poly.pdbx_strand_id
1 'polypeptide(L)'
;MLQGPVPGMSLTSEPQQFPWEVPTQITTVEEAVEYYSERLMEDQDVEDALLVALDNGISIERLAESLTVSATMNGVHNLDVSFLINPYVREVMRYIAEAAGQDYVDSYSELKDKKKIPYRLIKEMVQETLDEEEQETVVDQEPMAKGLMARPAVGEAIEELEPAEEDIILPEEEV
;
A
#
# COMPACT_ATOMS: atom_id res chain seq x y z
N MET A 1 -16.78 13.67 2.39
CA MET A 1 -17.99 14.05 1.64
C MET A 1 -17.81 13.50 0.23
N LEU A 2 -18.80 12.80 -0.33
CA LEU A 2 -18.73 12.27 -1.69
C LEU A 2 -19.53 13.20 -2.60
N GLN A 3 -18.84 14.06 -3.35
CA GLN A 3 -19.46 15.03 -4.26
C GLN A 3 -19.73 14.32 -5.60
N GLY A 4 -21.00 14.18 -5.97
CA GLY A 4 -21.40 13.58 -7.24
C GLY A 4 -21.32 14.57 -8.41
N PRO A 5 -21.44 14.10 -9.65
CA PRO A 5 -21.44 14.96 -10.83
C PRO A 5 -22.59 15.99 -10.75
N VAL A 6 -22.35 17.18 -11.31
CA VAL A 6 -23.36 18.25 -11.38
C VAL A 6 -24.56 17.73 -12.17
N PRO A 7 -25.82 17.94 -11.70
CA PRO A 7 -27.00 17.51 -12.45
C PRO A 7 -26.97 18.02 -13.90
N GLY A 8 -27.22 17.15 -14.86
CA GLY A 8 -27.17 17.47 -16.28
C GLY A 8 -25.79 17.39 -16.92
N MET A 9 -24.73 17.13 -16.14
CA MET A 9 -23.37 16.95 -16.68
C MET A 9 -23.28 15.79 -17.67
N SER A 10 -24.12 14.75 -17.56
CA SER A 10 -24.21 13.64 -18.51
C SER A 10 -24.61 14.05 -19.93
N LEU A 11 -25.18 15.25 -20.11
CA LEU A 11 -25.58 15.79 -21.40
C LEU A 11 -24.52 16.75 -21.99
N THR A 12 -23.50 17.11 -21.20
CA THR A 12 -22.48 18.11 -21.57
C THR A 12 -21.06 17.58 -21.49
N SER A 13 -20.81 16.49 -20.74
CA SER A 13 -19.54 15.78 -20.75
C SER A 13 -19.33 15.09 -22.09
N GLU A 14 -18.07 14.89 -22.45
CA GLU A 14 -17.74 14.10 -23.63
C GLU A 14 -18.27 12.66 -23.47
N PRO A 15 -18.78 12.02 -24.54
CA PRO A 15 -19.17 10.62 -24.46
C PRO A 15 -18.00 9.75 -24.00
N GLN A 16 -18.26 8.80 -23.10
CA GLN A 16 -17.26 7.85 -22.57
C GLN A 16 -16.18 8.51 -21.70
N GLN A 17 -16.49 9.66 -21.08
CA GLN A 17 -15.55 10.34 -20.19
C GLN A 17 -15.31 9.55 -18.89
N PHE A 18 -16.28 8.73 -18.48
CA PHE A 18 -16.21 8.00 -17.23
C PHE A 18 -16.07 6.48 -17.43
N PRO A 19 -15.31 5.79 -16.56
CA PRO A 19 -15.14 4.34 -16.57
C PRO A 19 -16.45 3.54 -16.74
N TRP A 20 -17.53 3.96 -16.09
CA TRP A 20 -18.84 3.28 -16.14
C TRP A 20 -19.71 3.64 -17.35
N GLU A 21 -19.30 4.58 -18.20
CA GLU A 21 -19.97 4.90 -19.47
C GLU A 21 -19.44 4.07 -20.64
N VAL A 22 -18.28 3.43 -20.45
CA VAL A 22 -17.63 2.61 -21.48
C VAL A 22 -18.23 1.20 -21.49
N PRO A 23 -18.68 0.69 -22.64
CA PRO A 23 -19.12 -0.70 -22.73
C PRO A 23 -17.93 -1.66 -22.58
N THR A 24 -18.19 -2.85 -22.03
CA THR A 24 -17.14 -3.85 -21.84
C THR A 24 -16.67 -4.43 -23.18
N GLN A 25 -15.36 -4.43 -23.43
CA GLN A 25 -14.78 -4.92 -24.69
C GLN A 25 -14.72 -6.45 -24.74
N ILE A 26 -14.40 -7.08 -23.61
CA ILE A 26 -14.31 -8.52 -23.43
C ILE A 26 -15.55 -9.00 -22.68
N THR A 27 -16.27 -9.95 -23.28
CA THR A 27 -17.52 -10.48 -22.71
C THR A 27 -17.44 -11.96 -22.35
N THR A 28 -16.42 -12.65 -22.86
CA THR A 28 -16.20 -14.09 -22.64
C THR A 28 -15.00 -14.34 -21.75
N VAL A 29 -14.96 -15.50 -21.11
CA VAL A 29 -13.83 -15.88 -20.24
C VAL A 29 -12.62 -16.26 -21.11
N GLU A 30 -12.86 -16.87 -22.25
CA GLU A 30 -11.83 -17.30 -23.20
C GLU A 30 -11.01 -16.11 -23.73
N GLU A 31 -11.69 -15.04 -24.15
CA GLU A 31 -11.02 -13.79 -24.55
C GLU A 31 -10.27 -13.14 -23.39
N ALA A 32 -10.79 -13.24 -22.16
CA ALA A 32 -10.12 -12.71 -20.98
C ALA A 32 -8.85 -13.51 -20.64
N VAL A 33 -8.85 -14.83 -20.83
CA VAL A 33 -7.66 -15.68 -20.69
C VAL A 33 -6.57 -15.23 -21.63
N GLU A 34 -6.89 -15.03 -22.91
CA GLU A 34 -5.94 -14.58 -23.93
C GLU A 34 -5.38 -13.19 -23.57
N TYR A 35 -6.26 -12.24 -23.25
CA TYR A 35 -5.88 -10.89 -22.84
C TYR A 35 -4.91 -10.86 -21.65
N TYR A 36 -5.20 -11.60 -20.58
CA TYR A 36 -4.33 -11.61 -19.40
C TYR A 36 -3.05 -12.42 -19.61
N SER A 37 -3.05 -13.42 -20.50
CA SER A 37 -1.84 -14.15 -20.87
C SER A 37 -0.87 -13.23 -21.61
N GLU A 38 -1.34 -12.54 -22.65
CA GLU A 38 -0.53 -11.56 -23.39
C GLU A 38 -0.02 -10.46 -22.46
N ARG A 39 -0.91 -9.90 -21.64
CA ARG A 39 -0.57 -8.78 -20.75
C ARG A 39 0.38 -9.15 -19.62
N LEU A 40 0.40 -10.39 -19.12
CA LEU A 40 1.26 -10.79 -18.01
C LEU A 40 2.55 -11.50 -18.48
N MET A 41 2.52 -12.17 -19.63
CA MET A 41 3.64 -13.00 -20.10
C MET A 41 4.41 -12.36 -21.27
N GLU A 42 3.79 -11.48 -22.05
CA GLU A 42 4.45 -10.86 -23.21
C GLU A 42 4.90 -9.41 -22.92
N ASP A 43 4.20 -8.72 -22.02
CA ASP A 43 4.53 -7.34 -21.61
C ASP A 43 5.57 -7.34 -20.48
N GLN A 44 6.84 -7.13 -20.85
CA GLN A 44 7.98 -7.12 -19.93
C GLN A 44 7.84 -6.06 -18.83
N ASP A 45 7.25 -4.89 -19.13
CA ASP A 45 7.09 -3.83 -18.14
C ASP A 45 6.10 -4.24 -17.04
N VAL A 46 5.07 -5.01 -17.41
CA VAL A 46 4.09 -5.55 -16.47
C VAL A 46 4.68 -6.69 -15.64
N GLU A 47 5.48 -7.56 -16.27
CA GLU A 47 6.20 -8.64 -15.59
C GLU A 47 7.17 -8.08 -14.52
N ASP A 48 8.01 -7.13 -14.90
CA ASP A 48 8.96 -6.49 -13.99
C ASP A 48 8.24 -5.77 -12.83
N ALA A 49 7.17 -5.03 -13.15
CA ALA A 49 6.37 -4.36 -12.12
C ALA A 49 5.72 -5.35 -11.15
N LEU A 50 5.27 -6.52 -11.63
CA LEU A 50 4.74 -7.58 -10.79
C LEU A 50 5.82 -8.10 -9.83
N LEU A 51 7.02 -8.43 -10.33
CA LEU A 51 8.11 -8.94 -9.50
C LEU A 51 8.55 -7.92 -8.44
N VAL A 52 8.67 -6.64 -8.81
CA VAL A 52 8.96 -5.57 -7.84
C VAL A 52 7.86 -5.46 -6.78
N ALA A 53 6.58 -5.61 -7.15
CA ALA A 53 5.48 -5.57 -6.19
C ALA A 53 5.51 -6.75 -5.21
N LEU A 54 5.90 -7.94 -5.68
CA LEU A 54 6.08 -9.13 -4.84
C LEU A 54 7.25 -8.95 -3.86
N ASP A 55 8.35 -8.33 -4.28
CA ASP A 55 9.51 -8.02 -3.41
C ASP A 55 9.13 -7.05 -2.29
N ASN A 56 8.22 -6.12 -2.56
CA ASN A 56 7.67 -5.22 -1.56
C ASN A 56 6.68 -5.91 -0.59
N GLY A 57 6.48 -7.22 -0.73
CA GLY A 57 5.65 -8.03 0.15
C GLY A 57 4.15 -7.83 -0.07
N ILE A 58 3.74 -7.43 -1.28
CA ILE A 58 2.34 -7.44 -1.68
C ILE A 58 1.98 -8.87 -2.11
N SER A 59 0.86 -9.41 -1.61
CA SER A 59 0.43 -10.78 -1.93
C SER A 59 -0.14 -10.87 -3.34
N ILE A 60 0.02 -12.02 -3.98
CA ILE A 60 -0.53 -12.32 -5.31
C ILE A 60 -2.04 -12.08 -5.35
N GLU A 61 -2.78 -12.51 -4.32
CA GLU A 61 -4.22 -12.29 -4.20
C GLU A 61 -4.60 -10.80 -4.39
N ARG A 62 -3.86 -9.89 -3.77
CA ARG A 62 -4.13 -8.44 -3.80
C ARG A 62 -3.78 -7.84 -5.15
N LEU A 63 -2.69 -8.30 -5.77
CA LEU A 63 -2.28 -7.82 -7.09
C LEU A 63 -3.28 -8.26 -8.15
N ALA A 64 -3.71 -9.52 -8.13
CA ALA A 64 -4.74 -10.02 -9.04
C ALA A 64 -6.09 -9.31 -8.85
N GLU A 65 -6.52 -9.09 -7.60
CA GLU A 65 -7.74 -8.33 -7.31
C GLU A 65 -7.65 -6.88 -7.80
N SER A 66 -6.54 -6.19 -7.51
CA SER A 66 -6.31 -4.82 -7.97
C SER A 66 -6.32 -4.71 -9.50
N LEU A 67 -5.66 -5.66 -10.17
CA LEU A 67 -5.57 -5.70 -11.63
C LEU A 67 -6.94 -5.91 -12.27
N THR A 68 -7.69 -6.92 -11.80
CA THR A 68 -9.01 -7.27 -12.34
C THR A 68 -10.07 -6.21 -12.00
N VAL A 69 -10.01 -5.57 -10.83
CA VAL A 69 -10.90 -4.44 -10.50
C VAL A 69 -10.61 -3.25 -11.41
N SER A 70 -9.34 -2.88 -11.59
CA SER A 70 -8.95 -1.78 -12.48
C SER A 70 -9.39 -2.03 -13.93
N ALA A 71 -9.20 -3.26 -14.43
CA ALA A 71 -9.66 -3.65 -15.75
C ALA A 71 -11.20 -3.58 -15.89
N THR A 72 -11.95 -3.93 -14.83
CA THR A 72 -13.42 -3.79 -14.82
C THR A 72 -13.83 -2.33 -14.87
N MET A 73 -13.14 -1.46 -14.12
CA MET A 73 -13.41 -0.03 -14.15
C MET A 73 -13.18 0.53 -15.57
N ASN A 74 -12.07 0.19 -16.21
CA ASN A 74 -11.76 0.68 -17.55
C ASN A 74 -12.61 0.06 -18.68
N GLY A 75 -13.62 -0.75 -18.35
CA GLY A 75 -14.47 -1.40 -19.35
C GLY A 75 -13.73 -2.46 -20.18
N VAL A 76 -12.64 -3.05 -19.67
CA VAL A 76 -11.95 -4.16 -20.35
C VAL A 76 -12.87 -5.38 -20.37
N HIS A 77 -13.42 -5.76 -19.22
CA HIS A 77 -14.35 -6.87 -19.05
C HIS A 77 -15.39 -6.54 -17.97
N ASN A 78 -16.48 -7.31 -17.91
CA ASN A 78 -17.50 -7.14 -16.87
C ASN A 78 -17.09 -7.79 -15.52
N LEU A 79 -17.85 -7.50 -14.47
CA LEU A 79 -17.60 -8.01 -13.12
C LEU A 79 -17.70 -9.55 -13.03
N ASP A 80 -18.61 -10.15 -13.79
CA ASP A 80 -18.82 -11.60 -13.77
C ASP A 80 -17.62 -12.34 -14.37
N VAL A 81 -17.10 -11.85 -15.49
CA VAL A 81 -15.88 -12.34 -16.13
C VAL A 81 -14.68 -12.12 -15.22
N SER A 82 -14.56 -10.95 -14.58
CA SER A 82 -13.51 -10.64 -13.61
C SER A 82 -13.46 -11.67 -12.46
N PHE A 83 -14.62 -12.02 -11.89
CA PHE A 83 -14.68 -13.02 -10.83
C PHE A 83 -14.28 -14.43 -11.31
N LEU A 84 -14.67 -14.80 -12.53
CA LEU A 84 -14.35 -16.10 -13.12
C LEU A 84 -12.87 -16.22 -13.52
N ILE A 85 -12.26 -15.12 -13.98
CA ILE A 85 -10.88 -15.12 -14.47
C ILE A 85 -9.84 -14.94 -13.36
N ASN A 86 -10.21 -14.33 -12.22
CA ASN A 86 -9.27 -14.01 -11.15
C ASN A 86 -8.44 -15.22 -10.66
N PRO A 87 -9.01 -16.44 -10.46
CA PRO A 87 -8.21 -17.62 -10.11
C PRO A 87 -7.14 -17.96 -11.13
N TYR A 88 -7.42 -17.77 -12.43
CA TYR A 88 -6.47 -17.98 -13.52
C TYR A 88 -5.37 -16.93 -13.50
N VAL A 89 -5.72 -15.64 -13.36
CA VAL A 89 -4.75 -14.53 -13.25
C VAL A 89 -3.76 -14.77 -12.11
N ARG A 90 -4.25 -15.22 -10.94
CA ARG A 90 -3.39 -15.57 -9.80
C ARG A 90 -2.41 -16.70 -10.13
N GLU A 91 -2.84 -17.70 -10.89
CA GLU A 91 -1.98 -18.81 -11.30
C GLU A 91 -0.88 -18.35 -12.25
N VAL A 92 -1.21 -17.49 -13.22
CA VAL A 92 -0.21 -16.90 -14.13
C VAL A 92 0.81 -16.07 -13.34
N MET A 93 0.36 -15.27 -12.37
CA MET A 93 1.26 -14.51 -11.49
C MET A 93 2.18 -15.41 -10.65
N ARG A 94 1.67 -16.53 -10.12
CA ARG A 94 2.48 -17.53 -9.42
C ARG A 94 3.53 -18.13 -10.35
N TYR A 95 3.13 -18.51 -11.56
CA TYR A 95 4.04 -19.08 -12.55
C TYR A 95 5.20 -18.13 -12.88
N ILE A 96 4.91 -16.84 -13.06
CA ILE A 96 5.93 -15.81 -13.29
C ILE A 96 6.88 -15.70 -12.09
N ALA A 97 6.35 -15.63 -10.87
CA ALA A 97 7.17 -15.54 -9.66
C ALA A 97 8.07 -16.77 -9.46
N GLU A 98 7.55 -17.97 -9.74
CA GLU A 98 8.31 -19.23 -9.69
C GLU A 98 9.37 -19.31 -10.78
N ALA A 99 9.06 -18.85 -11.99
CA ALA A 99 10.01 -18.77 -13.11
C ALA A 99 11.16 -17.80 -12.80
N ALA A 100 10.87 -16.70 -12.12
CA ALA A 100 11.86 -15.74 -11.63
C ALA A 100 12.60 -16.22 -10.36
N GLY A 101 12.13 -17.28 -9.71
CA GLY A 101 12.74 -17.85 -8.49
C GLY A 101 12.57 -16.97 -7.25
N GLN A 102 11.52 -16.15 -7.20
CA GLN A 102 11.27 -15.18 -6.13
C GLN A 102 10.27 -15.73 -5.11
N ASP A 103 10.51 -15.48 -3.82
CA ASP A 103 9.54 -15.83 -2.77
C ASP A 103 8.34 -14.90 -2.83
N TYR A 104 7.14 -15.46 -2.69
CA TYR A 104 5.90 -14.70 -2.74
C TYR A 104 4.95 -15.17 -1.63
N VAL A 105 3.98 -14.31 -1.31
CA VAL A 105 2.89 -14.70 -0.42
C VAL A 105 1.59 -14.78 -1.22
N ASP A 106 0.93 -15.92 -1.13
CA ASP A 106 -0.24 -16.20 -1.95
C ASP A 106 -1.44 -15.37 -1.49
N SER A 107 -1.77 -15.43 -0.19
CA SER A 107 -2.91 -14.71 0.39
C SER A 107 -2.52 -13.56 1.32
N TYR A 108 -3.36 -12.51 1.34
CA TYR A 108 -3.24 -11.41 2.30
C TYR A 108 -3.36 -11.87 3.76
N SER A 109 -4.13 -12.93 4.01
CA SER A 109 -4.28 -13.47 5.37
C SER A 109 -2.95 -14.02 5.89
N GLU A 110 -2.21 -14.72 5.04
CA GLU A 110 -0.88 -15.26 5.35
C GLU A 110 0.15 -14.15 5.58
N LEU A 111 0.08 -13.06 4.80
CA LEU A 111 0.90 -11.86 5.03
C LEU A 111 0.66 -11.27 6.43
N LYS A 112 -0.61 -11.17 6.83
CA LYS A 112 -0.99 -10.62 8.13
C LYS A 112 -0.49 -11.50 9.27
N ASP A 113 -0.45 -12.81 9.07
CA ASP A 113 0.04 -13.74 10.08
C ASP A 113 1.56 -13.77 10.16
N LYS A 114 2.29 -13.70 9.04
CA LYS A 114 3.77 -13.54 9.04
C LYS A 114 4.23 -12.25 9.75
N LYS A 115 3.45 -11.17 9.67
CA LYS A 115 3.76 -9.88 10.32
C LYS A 115 3.42 -9.82 11.82
N LYS A 116 2.69 -10.79 12.37
CA LYS A 116 2.38 -10.83 13.80
C LYS A 116 3.54 -11.43 14.57
N ILE A 117 4.15 -10.64 15.44
CA ILE A 117 5.08 -11.17 16.45
C ILE A 117 4.26 -12.00 17.45
N PRO A 118 4.59 -13.28 17.70
CA PRO A 118 3.86 -14.08 18.66
C PRO A 118 3.96 -13.47 20.06
N TYR A 119 2.85 -13.41 20.79
CA TYR A 119 2.76 -12.82 22.13
C TYR A 119 3.84 -13.33 23.10
N ARG A 120 4.25 -14.60 22.95
CA ARG A 120 5.35 -15.20 23.72
C ARG A 120 6.68 -14.47 23.52
N LEU A 121 7.03 -14.12 22.28
CA LEU A 121 8.28 -13.45 21.95
C LEU A 121 8.27 -11.99 22.43
N ILE A 122 7.12 -11.31 22.35
CA ILE A 122 6.95 -9.97 22.94
C ILE A 122 7.13 -10.03 24.46
N LYS A 123 6.50 -11.01 25.12
CA LYS A 123 6.61 -11.17 26.58
C LYS A 123 8.06 -11.43 27.02
N GLU A 124 8.79 -12.24 26.26
CA GLU A 124 10.20 -12.56 26.51
C GLU A 124 11.09 -11.31 26.34
N MET A 125 10.94 -10.57 25.24
CA MET A 125 11.69 -9.31 25.03
C MET A 125 11.35 -8.23 26.07
N VAL A 126 10.10 -8.15 26.52
CA VAL A 126 9.68 -7.22 27.58
C VAL A 126 10.25 -7.62 28.94
N GLN A 127 10.33 -8.93 29.24
CA GLN A 127 10.95 -9.39 30.48
C GLN A 127 12.46 -9.15 30.46
N GLU A 128 13.13 -9.41 29.35
CA GLU A 128 14.56 -9.16 29.19
C GLU A 128 14.92 -7.67 29.33
N THR A 129 14.13 -6.77 28.75
CA THR A 129 14.32 -5.32 28.95
C THR A 129 14.02 -4.84 30.37
N LEU A 130 13.06 -5.45 31.07
CA LEU A 130 12.80 -5.14 32.48
C LEU A 130 13.92 -5.67 33.40
N ASP A 131 14.46 -6.85 33.11
CA ASP A 131 15.54 -7.48 33.87
C ASP A 131 16.90 -6.77 33.65
N GLU A 132 17.07 -6.10 32.50
CA GLU A 132 18.21 -5.21 32.20
C GLU A 132 18.13 -3.88 32.96
N GLU A 133 16.94 -3.27 33.07
CA GLU A 133 16.73 -2.03 33.85
C GLU A 133 16.94 -2.23 35.37
N GLU A 134 16.70 -3.45 35.88
CA GLU A 134 16.97 -3.79 37.28
C GLU A 134 18.48 -3.94 37.59
N GLN A 135 19.34 -4.12 36.58
CA GLN A 135 20.79 -4.26 36.77
C GLN A 135 21.57 -2.93 36.74
N GLU A 136 21.05 -1.89 36.09
CA GLU A 136 21.68 -0.56 36.06
C GLU A 136 21.27 0.37 37.22
N THR A 137 20.27 0.01 38.02
CA THR A 137 19.69 0.91 39.06
C THR A 137 20.15 0.63 40.50
N VAL A 138 21.34 0.05 40.70
CA VAL A 138 21.99 -0.02 42.03
C VAL A 138 23.10 1.03 42.15
N VAL A 139 22.73 2.31 42.07
CA VAL A 139 23.55 3.41 42.64
C VAL A 139 22.62 4.37 43.37
N ASP A 140 22.72 4.30 44.70
CA ASP A 140 22.19 5.16 45.77
C ASP A 140 21.13 6.22 45.41
N GLN A 141 19.91 6.03 45.92
CA GLN A 141 18.98 7.15 46.13
C GLN A 141 18.46 7.16 47.57
N GLU A 142 18.95 8.13 48.35
CA GLU A 142 18.27 8.60 49.56
C GLU A 142 16.85 9.09 49.21
N PRO A 143 15.85 8.90 50.09
CA PRO A 143 14.45 9.16 49.74
C PRO A 143 14.20 10.67 49.66
N MET A 144 14.20 11.23 48.45
CA MET A 144 13.71 12.58 48.22
C MET A 144 12.19 12.62 48.44
N ALA A 145 11.78 13.34 49.48
CA ALA A 145 10.40 13.56 49.84
C ALA A 145 9.60 14.19 48.68
N LYS A 146 8.63 13.43 48.15
CA LYS A 146 7.68 13.88 47.13
C LYS A 146 6.64 14.82 47.77
N GLY A 147 6.91 16.12 47.73
CA GLY A 147 5.94 17.16 48.08
C GLY A 147 5.04 17.52 46.89
N LEU A 148 3.74 17.72 47.13
CA LEU A 148 2.69 18.09 46.17
C LEU A 148 2.84 19.51 45.54
N MET A 149 4.03 20.11 45.58
CA MET A 149 4.28 21.51 45.19
C MET A 149 5.44 21.68 44.19
N ALA A 150 5.64 20.72 43.29
CA ALA A 150 6.50 20.93 42.12
C ALA A 150 5.72 21.74 41.06
N ARG A 151 6.06 23.02 40.92
CA ARG A 151 5.46 23.93 39.92
C ARG A 151 5.86 23.48 38.50
N PRO A 152 4.99 23.61 37.49
CA PRO A 152 5.39 23.41 36.11
C PRO A 152 6.29 24.57 35.68
N ALA A 153 7.50 24.27 35.21
CA ALA A 153 8.34 25.25 34.51
C ALA A 153 7.77 25.43 33.10
N VAL A 154 6.83 26.36 32.97
CA VAL A 154 6.45 26.94 31.68
C VAL A 154 7.24 28.24 31.54
N GLY A 155 8.15 28.29 30.58
CA GLY A 155 8.82 29.52 30.16
C GLY A 155 10.25 29.29 29.67
N GLU A 156 10.52 29.82 28.46
CA GLU A 156 11.83 29.98 27.79
C GLU A 156 12.43 28.77 27.07
N ALA A 157 11.97 28.55 25.84
CA ALA A 157 12.81 28.21 24.69
C ALA A 157 11.98 28.33 23.39
N ILE A 158 11.66 29.57 23.00
CA ILE A 158 11.30 29.90 21.61
C ILE A 158 12.10 31.15 21.26
N GLU A 159 13.37 30.96 20.93
CA GLU A 159 14.17 31.94 20.22
C GLU A 159 15.17 31.17 19.35
N GLU A 160 15.33 31.64 18.12
CA GLU A 160 16.19 31.11 17.03
C GLU A 160 15.64 29.93 16.20
N LEU A 161 14.63 30.23 15.37
CA LEU A 161 14.57 29.70 14.01
C LEU A 161 14.68 30.88 13.05
N GLU A 162 15.90 31.16 12.58
CA GLU A 162 16.11 32.02 11.41
C GLU A 162 15.40 31.36 10.20
N PRO A 163 14.56 32.09 9.45
CA PRO A 163 14.04 31.56 8.20
C PRO A 163 15.18 31.51 7.18
N ALA A 164 15.54 30.31 6.74
CA ALA A 164 16.37 30.11 5.57
C ALA A 164 15.69 30.78 4.37
N GLU A 165 16.30 31.88 3.89
CA GLU A 165 16.00 32.44 2.58
C GLU A 165 16.47 31.44 1.53
N GLU A 166 15.59 30.56 1.06
CA GLU A 166 15.78 29.84 -0.18
C GLU A 166 15.39 30.75 -1.33
N ASP A 167 16.40 31.22 -2.06
CA ASP A 167 16.28 31.92 -3.34
C ASP A 167 15.47 31.08 -4.34
N ILE A 168 14.17 31.38 -4.45
CA ILE A 168 13.33 30.90 -5.55
C ILE A 168 13.67 31.74 -6.78
N ILE A 169 14.62 31.24 -7.58
CA ILE A 169 14.87 31.72 -8.94
C ILE A 169 13.69 31.26 -9.80
N LEU A 170 12.76 32.18 -10.08
CA LEU A 170 11.74 31.99 -11.11
C LEU A 170 12.44 31.96 -12.49
N PRO A 171 12.24 30.94 -13.34
CA PRO A 171 12.67 31.03 -14.72
C PRO A 171 11.84 32.09 -15.45
N GLU A 172 12.51 33.10 -15.99
CA GLU A 172 11.91 34.11 -16.87
C GLU A 172 11.34 33.44 -18.13
N GLU A 173 10.10 33.79 -18.46
CA GLU A 173 9.51 33.50 -19.77
C GLU A 173 10.30 34.24 -20.86
N GLU A 174 10.91 33.50 -21.78
CA GLU A 174 11.27 34.01 -23.10
C GLU A 174 10.36 33.37 -24.17
N VAL A 175 9.51 34.23 -24.73
CA VAL A 175 8.97 34.36 -26.11
C VAL A 175 8.73 33.10 -26.95
#